data_AF-A0A1G4J128-F1
#
_entry.id   AF-A0A1G4J128-F1
#
_cell.length_a   1.000
_cell.length_b   1.000
_cell.length_c   1.000
_cell.angle_alpha   90.00
_cell.angle_beta   90.00
_cell.angle_gamma   90.00
#
_symmetry.space_group_name_H-M   'P 1'
#
loop_
_entity.id
_entity.type
_entity.pdbx_description
1 polymer ?
#
loop_
_entity_poly.entity_id
_entity_poly.type
_entity_poly.pdbx_seq_one_letter_code
_entity_poly.pdbx_strand_id
1 'polypeptide(L)'
;MRPRTRHVASYWRLCDAMCSRRINPSTLQRWYSGHPPPPTFFGESGLPMPVETHRQAASLIATSPKPQPRAPLLDLTAVLAVLALSYLAIDNYRTRMGLQARLDEQATQSQEAQDVMASQLKAQSRKRDLQVLNERKQTQMRQMKLSLHVAMLRKQLIDQGLEPVSIDELRREFDRSVRMENSVSNVSGTALWVVDSSPAKPHVSNVREYDTKKPRDS
;
A
#
# COMPACT_ATOMS: atom_id res chain seq x y z
N MET A 1 5.50 15.24 -64.05
CA MET A 1 4.38 15.38 -63.10
C MET A 1 4.81 14.73 -61.78
N ARG A 2 4.84 15.51 -60.69
CA ARG A 2 5.43 15.12 -59.38
C ARG A 2 4.39 14.50 -58.45
N PRO A 3 4.73 13.51 -57.63
CA PRO A 3 3.84 12.97 -56.59
C PRO A 3 3.90 13.82 -55.31
N ARG A 4 2.74 13.97 -54.67
CA ARG A 4 2.50 14.80 -53.47
C ARG A 4 2.30 13.88 -52.27
N THR A 5 3.40 13.38 -51.69
CA THR A 5 3.41 12.60 -50.44
C THR A 5 4.09 13.42 -49.34
N ARG A 6 3.35 14.30 -48.67
CA ARG A 6 3.81 14.97 -47.44
C ARG A 6 2.62 15.30 -46.56
N HIS A 7 2.16 14.38 -45.72
CA HIS A 7 1.36 14.76 -44.52
C HIS A 7 1.35 13.72 -43.38
N VAL A 8 2.11 12.63 -43.45
CA VAL A 8 2.07 11.57 -42.39
C VAL A 8 3.21 11.70 -41.36
N ALA A 9 4.15 12.65 -41.54
CA ALA A 9 5.38 12.71 -40.73
C ALA A 9 5.34 13.66 -39.52
N SER A 10 4.18 14.24 -39.16
CA SER A 10 4.09 15.21 -38.04
C SER A 10 3.56 14.65 -36.73
N TYR A 11 3.00 13.44 -36.69
CA TYR A 11 2.41 12.91 -35.46
C TYR A 11 3.38 12.15 -34.55
N TRP A 12 4.53 11.69 -35.06
CA TRP A 12 5.49 10.93 -34.26
C TRP A 12 6.47 11.78 -33.43
N ARG A 13 6.59 13.09 -33.70
CA ARG A 13 7.48 13.97 -32.90
C ARG A 13 6.88 14.51 -31.60
N LEU A 14 5.59 14.30 -31.37
CA LEU A 14 4.91 14.78 -30.15
C LEU A 14 4.87 13.73 -29.02
N CYS A 15 5.10 12.45 -29.33
CA CYS A 15 5.17 11.40 -28.28
C CYS A 15 6.53 11.32 -27.58
N ASP A 16 7.65 11.64 -28.25
CA ASP A 16 8.97 11.65 -27.60
C ASP A 16 9.17 12.83 -26.63
N ALA A 17 8.42 13.92 -26.81
CA ALA A 17 8.52 15.11 -25.96
C ALA A 17 7.82 14.98 -24.60
N MET A 18 6.98 13.95 -24.37
CA MET A 18 6.31 13.75 -23.08
C MET A 18 6.98 12.72 -22.16
N CYS A 19 7.95 11.95 -22.65
CA CYS A 19 8.63 10.91 -21.83
C CYS A 19 9.97 11.37 -21.21
N SER A 20 10.39 12.62 -21.45
CA SER A 20 11.59 13.23 -20.83
C SER A 20 11.24 14.32 -19.82
N ARG A 21 10.40 14.00 -18.82
CA ARG A 21 10.44 14.73 -17.54
C ARG A 21 11.41 14.02 -16.60
N ARG A 22 12.66 14.47 -16.66
CA ARG A 22 13.71 14.16 -15.69
C ARG A 22 13.19 14.55 -14.30
N ILE A 23 12.94 13.56 -13.45
CA ILE A 23 12.57 13.74 -12.06
C ILE A 23 13.78 14.36 -11.36
N ASN A 24 13.60 15.57 -10.85
CA ASN A 24 14.59 16.28 -10.05
C ASN A 24 14.64 15.60 -8.66
N PRO A 25 15.79 15.07 -8.19
CA PRO A 25 15.86 14.33 -6.92
C PRO A 25 15.68 15.21 -5.67
N SER A 26 15.51 16.53 -5.82
CA SER A 26 15.37 17.48 -4.70
C SER A 26 13.96 17.63 -4.13
N THR A 27 12.95 16.95 -4.67
CA THR A 27 11.55 17.03 -4.16
C THR A 27 11.15 15.87 -3.24
N LEU A 28 12.01 14.87 -3.03
CA LEU A 28 11.76 13.74 -2.12
C LEU A 28 12.09 14.02 -0.64
N GLN A 29 12.53 15.23 -0.28
CA GLN A 29 12.77 15.61 1.11
C GLN A 29 11.62 16.39 1.78
N ARG A 30 10.54 16.72 1.05
CA ARG A 30 9.45 17.56 1.61
C ARG A 30 8.28 16.79 2.23
N TRP A 31 8.24 15.47 2.08
CA TRP A 31 7.08 14.65 2.49
C TRP A 31 7.22 13.98 3.86
N TYR A 32 8.30 14.25 4.61
CA TYR A 32 8.53 13.70 5.96
C TYR A 32 8.57 14.76 7.07
N SER A 33 7.86 15.89 6.91
CA SER A 33 7.85 16.98 7.91
C SER A 33 6.46 17.31 8.47
N GLY A 34 5.42 16.54 8.12
CA GLY A 34 4.03 16.94 8.35
C GLY A 34 3.13 15.92 9.05
N HIS A 35 3.70 14.90 9.71
CA HIS A 35 2.89 14.00 10.54
C HIS A 35 2.82 14.57 11.96
N PRO A 36 1.62 14.71 12.56
CA PRO A 36 1.54 14.91 14.00
C PRO A 36 2.27 13.73 14.68
N PRO A 37 3.14 13.99 15.67
CA PRO A 37 3.82 12.91 16.37
C PRO A 37 2.78 11.96 16.98
N PRO A 38 3.07 10.65 17.05
CA PRO A 38 2.18 9.70 17.73
C PRO A 38 1.93 10.20 19.17
N PRO A 39 0.73 9.99 19.73
CA PRO A 39 0.40 10.48 21.07
C PRO A 39 1.38 9.90 22.09
N THR A 40 2.29 10.76 22.55
CA THR A 40 3.24 10.47 23.62
C THR A 40 2.46 10.52 24.94
N PHE A 41 2.15 9.36 25.50
CA PHE A 41 1.53 9.24 26.83
C PHE A 41 2.47 9.66 27.99
N PHE A 42 3.68 10.13 27.68
CA PHE A 42 4.60 10.71 28.64
C PHE A 42 4.83 12.17 28.25
N GLY A 43 4.19 13.06 29.01
CA GLY A 43 4.12 14.48 28.75
C GLY A 43 5.49 15.16 28.75
N GLU A 44 5.62 16.06 27.79
CA GLU A 44 6.60 17.14 27.72
C GLU A 44 6.27 18.14 28.85
N SER A 45 6.92 17.98 30.00
CA SER A 45 7.05 19.03 30.99
C SER A 45 8.50 19.46 30.97
N GLY A 46 8.73 20.61 30.35
CA GLY A 46 10.00 21.31 30.41
C GLY A 46 10.40 21.54 31.86
N LEU A 47 11.41 20.78 32.29
CA LEU A 47 12.35 21.21 33.30
C LEU A 47 13.73 21.06 32.65
N PRO A 48 14.57 22.11 32.67
CA PRO A 48 15.99 21.88 32.45
C PRO A 48 16.41 20.95 33.60
N MET A 49 16.59 19.67 33.31
CA MET A 49 17.33 18.81 34.23
C MET A 49 18.70 19.47 34.35
N PRO A 50 19.08 20.05 35.50
CA PRO A 50 20.48 20.25 35.72
C PRO A 50 21.08 18.85 35.61
N VAL A 51 22.13 18.70 34.81
CA VAL A 51 23.12 17.65 35.05
C VAL A 51 23.81 18.04 36.36
N GLU A 52 23.05 18.03 37.45
CA GLU A 52 23.59 17.85 38.78
C GLU A 52 24.07 16.41 38.78
N THR A 53 25.35 16.31 38.46
CA THR A 53 26.25 15.31 39.00
C THR A 53 26.01 15.27 40.51
N HIS A 54 25.01 14.51 40.96
CA HIS A 54 24.99 14.00 42.31
C HIS A 54 26.03 12.88 42.37
N ARG A 55 27.30 13.31 42.35
CA ARG A 55 28.33 12.78 43.23
C ARG A 55 27.86 13.05 44.67
N GLN A 56 26.87 12.29 45.13
CA GLN A 56 26.76 11.98 46.55
C GLN A 56 27.65 10.75 46.74
N ALA A 57 28.93 10.99 46.99
CA ALA A 57 29.46 11.00 48.36
C ALA A 57 29.27 9.64 49.05
N ALA A 58 29.96 8.62 48.53
CA ALA A 58 30.52 7.58 49.37
C ALA A 58 32.05 7.78 49.48
N SER A 59 32.47 8.99 49.88
CA SER A 59 33.80 9.19 50.44
C SER A 59 33.75 8.86 51.93
N LEU A 60 33.66 7.58 52.27
CA LEU A 60 33.88 7.10 53.64
C LEU A 60 34.66 5.79 53.67
N ILE A 61 35.69 5.62 52.85
CA ILE A 61 36.80 4.70 53.20
C ILE A 61 38.11 5.26 52.64
N ALA A 62 38.60 6.34 53.24
CA ALA A 62 40.02 6.68 53.18
C ALA A 62 40.58 6.80 54.61
N THR A 63 40.20 5.87 55.49
CA THR A 63 41.06 5.54 56.62
C THR A 63 42.20 4.72 56.05
N SER A 64 43.33 5.37 55.77
CA SER A 64 44.63 4.68 55.68
C SER A 64 44.78 3.84 56.95
N PRO A 65 44.74 2.50 56.88
CA PRO A 65 44.90 1.72 58.08
C PRO A 65 46.38 1.76 58.42
N LYS A 66 46.71 2.50 59.49
CA LYS A 66 47.89 2.17 60.30
C LYS A 66 47.89 0.65 60.50
N PRO A 67 49.00 -0.07 60.30
CA PRO A 67 49.05 -1.52 60.48
C PRO A 67 48.92 -1.83 61.98
N GLN A 68 47.69 -1.80 62.47
CA GLN A 68 47.31 -2.39 63.74
C GLN A 68 47.01 -3.87 63.47
N PRO A 69 47.37 -4.77 64.39
CA PRO A 69 47.13 -6.20 64.22
C PRO A 69 45.62 -6.43 64.04
N ARG A 70 45.21 -6.79 62.82
CA ARG A 70 43.81 -7.04 62.48
C ARG A 70 43.33 -8.20 63.34
N ALA A 71 42.20 -8.01 64.03
CA ALA A 71 41.54 -9.13 64.69
C ALA A 71 41.15 -10.15 63.60
N PRO A 72 41.46 -11.45 63.77
CA PRO A 72 41.27 -12.48 62.74
C PRO A 72 39.81 -12.61 62.28
N LEU A 73 38.85 -12.12 63.08
CA LEU A 73 37.43 -12.07 62.76
C LEU A 73 37.09 -11.10 61.62
N LEU A 74 37.81 -9.98 61.48
CA LEU A 74 37.56 -9.01 60.40
C LEU A 74 38.00 -9.58 59.04
N ASP A 75 39.11 -10.30 59.00
CA ASP A 75 39.58 -10.97 57.78
C ASP A 75 38.59 -12.07 57.34
N LEU A 76 37.97 -12.80 58.29
CA LEU A 76 36.91 -13.76 57.98
C LEU A 76 35.67 -13.11 57.36
N THR A 77 35.23 -11.95 57.88
CA THR A 77 34.09 -11.23 57.30
C THR A 77 34.38 -10.68 55.91
N ALA A 78 35.62 -10.26 55.65
CA ALA A 78 36.04 -9.82 54.33
C ALA A 78 36.03 -10.97 53.31
N VAL A 79 36.50 -12.17 53.70
CA VAL A 79 36.44 -13.37 52.85
C VAL A 79 34.98 -13.77 52.58
N LEU A 80 34.13 -13.77 53.60
CA LEU A 80 32.69 -14.03 53.44
C LEU A 80 32.00 -13.03 52.52
N ALA A 81 32.35 -11.73 52.61
CA ALA A 81 31.81 -10.71 51.73
C ALA A 81 32.23 -10.92 50.27
N VAL A 82 33.50 -11.27 50.01
CA VAL A 82 33.98 -11.60 48.67
C VAL A 82 33.31 -12.86 48.11
N LEU A 83 33.07 -13.87 48.95
CA LEU A 83 32.33 -15.07 48.55
C LEU A 83 30.87 -14.76 48.22
N ALA A 84 30.20 -13.95 49.03
CA ALA A 84 28.82 -13.54 48.77
C ALA A 84 28.71 -12.72 47.47
N LEU A 85 29.62 -11.77 47.24
CA LEU A 85 29.65 -10.96 46.02
C LEU A 85 29.95 -11.81 44.78
N SER A 86 30.88 -12.78 44.87
CA SER A 86 31.17 -13.67 43.75
C SER A 86 30.00 -14.61 43.44
N TYR A 87 29.31 -15.12 44.45
CA TYR A 87 28.08 -15.90 44.26
C TYR A 87 26.98 -15.07 43.58
N LEU A 88 26.73 -13.84 44.05
CA LEU A 88 25.76 -12.92 43.44
C LEU A 88 26.13 -12.57 42.00
N ALA A 89 27.41 -12.39 41.68
CA ALA A 89 27.86 -12.12 40.33
C ALA A 89 27.58 -13.30 39.39
N ILE A 90 27.82 -14.53 39.86
CA ILE A 90 27.55 -15.76 39.10
C ILE A 90 26.04 -15.94 38.86
N ASP A 91 25.21 -15.69 39.87
CA ASP A 91 23.76 -15.81 39.76
C ASP A 91 23.16 -14.77 38.79
N ASN A 92 23.62 -13.52 38.87
CA ASN A 92 23.26 -12.46 37.91
C ASN A 92 23.70 -12.80 36.48
N TYR A 93 24.87 -13.41 36.32
CA TYR A 93 25.35 -13.83 35.00
C TYR A 93 24.44 -14.92 34.40
N ARG A 94 24.08 -15.93 35.19
CA ARG A 94 23.21 -17.03 34.74
C ARG A 94 21.81 -16.54 34.37
N THR A 95 21.21 -15.68 35.19
CA THR A 95 19.90 -15.10 34.91
C THR A 95 19.93 -14.22 33.66
N ARG A 96 20.97 -13.39 33.49
CA ARG A 96 21.17 -12.58 32.27
C ARG A 96 21.31 -13.45 31.02
N MET A 97 22.10 -14.52 31.08
CA MET A 97 22.24 -15.45 29.96
C MET A 97 20.91 -16.13 29.60
N GLY A 98 20.12 -16.53 30.59
CA GLY A 98 18.79 -17.12 30.36
C GLY A 98 17.80 -16.13 29.73
N LEU A 99 17.82 -14.87 30.17
CA LEU A 99 16.98 -13.82 29.57
C LEU A 99 17.42 -13.49 28.15
N GLN A 100 18.72 -13.44 27.89
CA GLN A 100 19.26 -13.18 26.56
C GLN A 100 18.86 -14.28 25.56
N ALA A 101 18.97 -15.55 25.96
CA ALA A 101 18.52 -16.67 25.14
C ALA A 101 17.02 -16.58 24.78
N ARG A 102 16.17 -16.18 25.74
CA ARG A 102 14.73 -15.98 25.48
C ARG A 102 14.45 -14.78 24.58
N LEU A 103 15.20 -13.70 24.73
CA LEU A 103 15.08 -12.53 23.86
C LEU A 103 15.48 -12.88 22.42
N ASP A 104 16.56 -13.64 22.26
CA ASP A 104 17.00 -14.11 20.94
C ASP A 104 15.95 -15.02 20.31
N GLU A 105 15.36 -15.95 21.08
CA GLU A 105 14.25 -16.80 20.62
C GLU A 105 12.99 -16.00 20.25
N GLN A 106 12.63 -14.98 21.02
CA GLN A 106 11.50 -14.11 20.68
C GLN A 106 11.78 -13.26 19.43
N ALA A 107 13.03 -12.80 19.26
CA ALA A 107 13.44 -12.04 18.09
C ALA A 107 13.35 -12.88 16.82
N THR A 108 13.80 -14.14 16.85
CA THR A 108 13.69 -15.05 15.71
C THR A 108 12.23 -15.39 15.40
N GLN A 109 11.41 -15.71 16.40
CA GLN A 109 9.97 -15.96 16.20
C GLN A 109 9.24 -14.75 15.62
N SER A 110 9.56 -13.54 16.12
CA SER A 110 9.01 -12.30 15.57
C SER A 110 9.41 -12.11 14.11
N GLN A 111 10.66 -12.38 13.77
CA GLN A 111 11.15 -12.27 12.40
C GLN A 111 10.46 -13.26 11.47
N GLU A 112 10.32 -14.52 11.87
CA GLU A 112 9.58 -15.54 11.10
C GLU A 112 8.12 -15.15 10.87
N ALA A 113 7.45 -14.61 11.91
CA ALA A 113 6.08 -14.13 11.79
C ALA A 113 5.96 -12.96 10.80
N GLN A 114 6.92 -12.03 10.82
CA GLN A 114 6.96 -10.91 9.87
C GLN A 114 7.19 -11.40 8.43
N ASP A 115 8.07 -12.38 8.23
CA ASP A 115 8.34 -12.96 6.91
C ASP A 115 7.12 -13.67 6.33
N VAL A 116 6.41 -14.44 7.14
CA VAL A 116 5.14 -15.08 6.74
C VAL A 116 4.11 -14.00 6.37
N MET A 117 3.94 -12.97 7.19
CA MET A 117 3.00 -11.88 6.91
C MET A 117 3.37 -11.14 5.61
N ALA A 118 4.65 -10.85 5.40
CA ALA A 118 5.14 -10.22 4.18
C ALA A 118 4.89 -11.09 2.94
N SER A 119 5.05 -12.41 3.04
CA SER A 119 4.74 -13.35 1.96
C SER A 119 3.24 -13.36 1.62
N GLN A 120 2.37 -13.33 2.63
CA GLN A 120 0.92 -13.31 2.45
C GLN A 120 0.45 -12.01 1.78
N LEU A 121 0.99 -10.86 2.18
CA LEU A 121 0.69 -9.58 1.55
C LEU A 121 1.13 -9.57 0.08
N LYS A 122 2.32 -10.09 -0.24
CA LYS A 122 2.77 -10.23 -1.64
C LYS A 122 1.83 -11.11 -2.47
N ALA A 123 1.38 -12.24 -1.91
CA ALA A 123 0.43 -13.13 -2.57
C ALA A 123 -0.93 -12.44 -2.78
N GLN A 124 -1.42 -11.70 -1.79
CA GLN A 124 -2.68 -10.97 -1.87
C GLN A 124 -2.63 -9.85 -2.92
N SER A 125 -1.55 -9.07 -2.98
CA SER A 125 -1.36 -8.03 -3.99
C SER A 125 -1.36 -8.61 -5.40
N ARG A 126 -0.61 -9.71 -5.62
CA ARG A 126 -0.62 -10.42 -6.93
C ARG A 126 -2.01 -10.90 -7.32
N LYS A 127 -2.79 -11.43 -6.37
CA LYS A 127 -4.18 -11.86 -6.63
C LYS A 127 -5.07 -10.68 -7.05
N ARG A 128 -4.95 -9.54 -6.38
CA ARG A 128 -5.69 -8.31 -6.75
C ARG A 128 -5.28 -7.83 -8.14
N ASP A 129 -3.99 -7.81 -8.44
CA ASP A 129 -3.49 -7.37 -9.75
C ASP A 129 -4.02 -8.25 -10.90
N LEU A 130 -4.04 -9.57 -10.69
CA LEU A 130 -4.61 -10.52 -11.65
C LEU A 130 -6.12 -10.34 -11.83
N GLN A 131 -6.85 -10.08 -10.74
CA GLN A 131 -8.27 -9.80 -10.81
C GLN A 131 -8.55 -8.52 -11.61
N VAL A 132 -7.84 -7.43 -11.30
CA VAL A 132 -7.96 -6.15 -12.01
C VAL A 132 -7.62 -6.32 -13.50
N LEU A 133 -6.59 -7.10 -13.83
CA LEU A 133 -6.25 -7.38 -15.22
C LEU A 133 -7.35 -8.15 -15.95
N ASN A 134 -7.98 -9.12 -15.28
CA ASN A 134 -9.08 -9.89 -15.83
C ASN A 134 -10.33 -9.02 -16.06
N GLU A 135 -10.68 -8.16 -15.11
CA GLU A 135 -11.77 -7.19 -15.23
C GLU A 135 -11.54 -6.22 -16.40
N ARG A 136 -10.32 -5.71 -16.56
CA ARG A 136 -9.92 -4.87 -17.70
C ARG A 136 -10.03 -5.61 -19.02
N LYS A 137 -9.53 -6.85 -19.09
CA LYS A 137 -9.63 -7.69 -20.28
C LYS A 137 -11.09 -7.94 -20.68
N GLN A 138 -11.95 -8.28 -19.73
CA GLN A 138 -13.38 -8.52 -19.98
C GLN A 138 -14.08 -7.25 -20.48
N THR A 139 -13.75 -6.10 -19.90
CA THR A 139 -14.27 -4.80 -20.34
C THR A 139 -13.84 -4.49 -21.78
N GLN A 140 -12.56 -4.69 -22.11
CA GLN A 140 -12.04 -4.49 -23.46
C GLN A 140 -12.70 -5.43 -24.48
N MET A 141 -12.90 -6.71 -24.12
CA MET A 141 -13.60 -7.67 -24.99
C MET A 141 -15.05 -7.25 -25.24
N ARG A 142 -15.74 -6.74 -24.22
CA ARG A 142 -17.12 -6.23 -24.35
C ARG A 142 -17.17 -5.02 -25.28
N GLN A 143 -16.27 -4.06 -25.09
CA GLN A 143 -16.17 -2.87 -25.95
C GLN A 143 -15.85 -3.24 -27.40
N MET A 144 -14.94 -4.20 -27.61
CA MET A 144 -14.57 -4.69 -28.95
C MET A 144 -15.74 -5.39 -29.65
N LYS A 145 -16.51 -6.22 -28.93
CA LYS A 145 -17.73 -6.84 -29.50
C LYS A 145 -18.75 -5.77 -29.89
N LEU A 146 -18.97 -4.78 -29.02
CA LEU A 146 -19.92 -3.71 -29.28
C LEU A 146 -19.49 -2.85 -30.48
N SER A 147 -18.21 -2.47 -30.58
CA SER A 147 -17.70 -1.72 -31.74
C SER A 147 -17.83 -2.51 -33.03
N LEU A 148 -17.59 -3.83 -33.00
CA LEU A 148 -17.79 -4.72 -34.14
C LEU A 148 -19.26 -4.79 -34.55
N HIS A 149 -20.19 -4.95 -33.59
CA HIS A 149 -21.62 -4.95 -33.88
C HIS A 149 -22.09 -3.62 -34.50
N VAL A 150 -21.62 -2.48 -33.97
CA VAL A 150 -21.93 -1.16 -34.54
C VAL A 150 -21.39 -1.02 -35.97
N ALA A 151 -20.16 -1.46 -36.23
CA ALA A 151 -19.59 -1.43 -37.57
C ALA A 151 -20.35 -2.33 -38.55
N MET A 152 -20.76 -3.51 -38.10
CA MET A 152 -21.58 -4.44 -38.88
C MET A 152 -22.95 -3.85 -39.22
N LEU A 153 -23.64 -3.27 -38.25
CA LEU A 153 -24.94 -2.61 -38.47
C LEU A 153 -24.82 -1.44 -39.44
N ARG A 154 -23.77 -0.63 -39.33
CA ARG A 154 -23.50 0.45 -40.30
C ARG A 154 -23.30 -0.09 -41.71
N LYS A 155 -22.57 -1.20 -41.87
CA LYS A 155 -22.42 -1.84 -43.18
C LYS A 155 -23.78 -2.33 -43.71
N GLN A 156 -24.57 -3.01 -42.88
CA GLN A 156 -25.88 -3.52 -43.28
C GLN A 156 -26.85 -2.42 -43.72
N LEU A 157 -26.83 -1.27 -43.07
CA LEU A 157 -27.63 -0.09 -43.48
C LEU A 157 -27.18 0.43 -44.84
N ILE A 158 -25.87 0.57 -45.06
CA ILE A 158 -25.31 1.00 -46.34
C ILE A 158 -25.68 0.00 -47.45
N ASP A 159 -25.57 -1.30 -47.19
CA ASP A 159 -25.92 -2.36 -48.14
C ASP A 159 -27.43 -2.32 -48.51
N GLN A 160 -28.29 -1.76 -47.65
CA GLN A 160 -29.72 -1.56 -47.90
C GLN A 160 -30.07 -0.18 -48.49
N GLY A 161 -29.07 0.66 -48.79
CA GLY A 161 -29.26 2.01 -49.33
C GLY A 161 -29.74 3.04 -48.30
N LEU A 162 -29.63 2.74 -47.00
CA LEU A 162 -29.93 3.66 -45.91
C LEU A 162 -28.64 4.31 -45.41
N GLU A 163 -28.59 5.64 -45.37
CA GLU A 163 -27.42 6.34 -44.82
C GLU A 163 -27.39 6.24 -43.28
N PRO A 164 -26.27 5.80 -42.69
CA PRO A 164 -26.14 5.73 -41.24
C PRO A 164 -26.05 7.15 -40.64
N VAL A 165 -26.79 7.36 -39.55
CA VAL A 165 -26.82 8.63 -38.81
C VAL A 165 -25.43 9.06 -38.34
N SER A 166 -25.16 10.37 -38.39
CA SER A 166 -23.89 10.96 -37.96
C SER A 166 -23.64 10.76 -36.47
N ILE A 167 -22.37 10.68 -36.06
CA ILE A 167 -21.99 10.45 -34.65
C ILE A 167 -22.50 11.59 -33.75
N ASP A 168 -22.51 12.82 -34.25
CA ASP A 168 -22.91 14.01 -33.49
C ASP A 168 -24.42 14.06 -33.25
N GLU A 169 -25.21 13.63 -34.23
CA GLU A 169 -26.67 13.55 -34.12
C GLU A 169 -27.09 12.43 -33.17
N LEU A 170 -26.44 11.26 -33.28
CA LEU A 170 -26.62 10.14 -32.36
C LEU A 170 -26.30 10.55 -30.91
N ARG A 171 -25.25 11.35 -30.70
CA ARG A 171 -24.87 11.83 -29.37
C ARG A 171 -25.94 12.75 -28.76
N ARG A 172 -26.50 13.66 -29.55
CA ARG A 172 -27.60 14.55 -29.10
C ARG A 172 -28.86 13.75 -28.74
N GLU A 173 -29.17 12.72 -29.52
CA GLU A 173 -30.33 11.87 -29.28
C GLU A 173 -30.13 10.94 -28.08
N PHE A 174 -28.90 10.45 -27.89
CA PHE A 174 -28.47 9.68 -26.72
C PHE A 174 -28.59 10.51 -25.44
N ASP A 175 -28.02 11.71 -25.40
CA ASP A 175 -28.09 12.60 -24.23
C ASP A 175 -29.55 12.98 -23.89
N ARG A 176 -30.45 12.99 -24.88
CA ARG A 176 -31.89 13.24 -24.70
C ARG A 176 -32.65 12.01 -24.17
N SER A 177 -32.30 10.82 -24.62
CA SER A 177 -33.06 9.57 -24.39
C SER A 177 -32.51 8.69 -23.26
N VAL A 178 -31.27 8.95 -22.83
CA VAL A 178 -30.57 8.20 -21.80
C VAL A 178 -30.35 9.07 -20.57
N ARG A 179 -30.76 8.58 -19.40
CA ARG A 179 -30.46 9.23 -18.11
C ARG A 179 -29.55 8.34 -17.26
N MET A 180 -28.57 8.96 -16.59
CA MET A 180 -27.62 8.30 -15.70
C MET A 180 -28.06 8.51 -14.24
N GLU A 181 -28.33 7.43 -13.51
CA GLU A 181 -28.58 7.51 -12.06
C GLU A 181 -27.26 7.66 -11.29
N ASN A 182 -27.24 8.59 -10.33
CA ASN A 182 -26.01 9.04 -9.68
C ASN A 182 -25.88 8.68 -8.19
N SER A 183 -26.63 7.70 -7.67
CA SER A 183 -26.66 7.50 -6.21
C SER A 183 -26.76 6.08 -5.65
N VAL A 184 -26.86 5.00 -6.45
CA VAL A 184 -26.84 3.60 -5.92
C VAL A 184 -25.85 2.69 -6.68
N SER A 185 -24.89 3.27 -7.41
CA SER A 185 -24.00 2.55 -8.34
C SER A 185 -22.63 2.17 -7.79
N ASN A 186 -22.26 2.58 -6.58
CA ASN A 186 -20.88 2.41 -6.09
C ASN A 186 -20.45 0.96 -5.78
N VAL A 187 -21.35 -0.03 -5.88
CA VAL A 187 -21.00 -1.45 -5.61
C VAL A 187 -21.34 -2.41 -6.76
N SER A 188 -22.07 -2.02 -7.82
CA SER A 188 -22.49 -3.00 -8.85
C SER A 188 -22.67 -2.50 -10.29
N GLY A 189 -22.07 -1.37 -10.66
CA GLY A 189 -21.95 -1.01 -12.08
C GLY A 189 -23.10 -0.14 -12.61
N THR A 190 -22.71 0.74 -13.51
CA THR A 190 -23.52 1.78 -14.14
C THR A 190 -24.70 1.17 -14.90
N ALA A 191 -25.90 1.25 -14.34
CA ALA A 191 -27.13 0.93 -15.05
C ALA A 191 -27.58 2.17 -15.84
N LEU A 192 -27.43 2.11 -17.16
CA LEU A 192 -27.83 3.16 -18.08
C LEU A 192 -29.29 2.88 -18.46
N TRP A 193 -30.23 3.74 -18.02
CA TRP A 193 -31.65 3.53 -18.29
C TRP A 193 -32.10 4.40 -19.46
N VAL A 194 -32.75 3.76 -20.42
CA VAL A 194 -33.43 4.41 -21.54
C VAL A 194 -34.83 4.82 -21.06
N VAL A 195 -35.22 6.08 -21.30
CA VAL A 195 -36.51 6.60 -20.84
C VAL A 195 -37.67 5.80 -21.45
N ASP A 196 -38.65 5.44 -20.62
CA ASP A 196 -39.80 4.61 -20.98
C ASP A 196 -40.64 5.18 -22.13
N SER A 197 -40.61 6.49 -22.32
CA SER A 197 -41.29 7.19 -23.41
C SER A 197 -40.52 7.17 -24.74
N SER A 198 -39.32 6.56 -24.79
CA SER A 198 -38.53 6.55 -26.01
C SER A 198 -38.87 5.34 -26.91
N PRO A 199 -38.96 5.55 -28.24
CA PRO A 199 -39.22 4.46 -29.19
C PRO A 199 -38.05 3.46 -29.29
N ALA A 200 -36.88 3.82 -28.73
CA ALA A 200 -35.68 3.01 -28.76
C ALA A 200 -35.66 1.89 -27.71
N LYS A 201 -36.43 2.01 -26.62
CA LYS A 201 -36.46 1.04 -25.51
C LYS A 201 -36.62 -0.43 -25.91
N PRO A 202 -37.54 -0.84 -26.82
CA PRO A 202 -37.67 -2.24 -27.22
C PRO A 202 -36.48 -2.78 -28.02
N HIS A 203 -35.63 -1.92 -28.56
CA HIS A 203 -34.47 -2.30 -29.37
C HIS A 203 -33.16 -2.31 -28.57
N VAL A 204 -33.21 -1.98 -27.27
CA VAL A 204 -32.05 -2.02 -26.40
C VAL A 204 -31.78 -3.46 -26.01
N SER A 205 -30.60 -3.97 -26.39
CA SER A 205 -30.18 -5.31 -25.98
C SER A 205 -29.94 -5.35 -24.46
N ASN A 206 -30.55 -6.34 -23.80
CA ASN A 206 -30.46 -6.48 -22.36
C ASN A 206 -29.05 -6.92 -21.98
N VAL A 207 -28.35 -6.10 -21.19
CA VAL A 207 -26.96 -6.36 -20.77
C VAL A 207 -26.83 -7.72 -20.04
N ARG A 208 -27.89 -8.19 -19.38
CA ARG A 208 -27.92 -9.48 -18.68
C ARG A 208 -27.88 -10.69 -19.62
N GLU A 209 -28.28 -10.55 -20.88
CA GLU A 209 -28.21 -11.64 -21.88
C GLU A 209 -26.75 -11.97 -22.25
N TYR A 210 -25.86 -10.98 -22.16
CA TYR A 210 -24.42 -11.14 -22.41
C TYR A 210 -23.64 -11.68 -21.20
N ASP A 211 -24.29 -11.82 -20.04
CA ASP A 211 -23.67 -12.34 -18.81
C ASP A 211 -23.85 -13.86 -18.66
N THR A 212 -24.27 -14.53 -19.73
CA THR A 212 -24.46 -15.99 -19.79
C THR A 212 -23.11 -16.74 -19.80
N LYS A 213 -22.38 -16.67 -18.70
CA LYS A 213 -21.64 -17.84 -18.20
C LYS A 213 -22.64 -18.71 -17.46
N LYS A 214 -23.48 -19.45 -18.20
CA LYS A 214 -24.06 -20.66 -17.64
C LYS A 214 -22.85 -21.56 -17.30
N PRO A 215 -22.59 -21.92 -16.03
CA PRO A 215 -21.61 -22.96 -15.75
C PRO A 215 -22.06 -24.17 -16.57
N ARG A 216 -21.17 -24.68 -17.43
CA ARG A 216 -21.37 -26.04 -17.93
C ARG A 216 -21.29 -26.90 -16.69
N ASP A 217 -22.43 -27.44 -16.30
CA ASP A 217 -22.54 -28.43 -15.25
C ASP A 217 -21.49 -29.52 -15.50
N SER A 218 -20.87 -29.91 -14.39
CA SER A 218 -19.80 -30.89 -14.26
C SER A 218 -20.26 -32.29 -14.68
#